data_AF-A0A3B5LVP4-F1
#
_entry.id   AF-A0A3B5LVP4-F1
#
_cell.length_a   1.000
_cell.length_b   1.000
_cell.length_c   1.000
_cell.angle_alpha   90.00
_cell.angle_beta   90.00
_cell.angle_gamma   90.00
#
_symmetry.space_group_name_H-M   'P 1'
#
loop_
_entity.id
_entity.type
_entity.pdbx_description
1 polymer ?
#
loop_
_entity_poly.entity_id
_entity_poly.type
_entity_poly.pdbx_seq_one_letter_code
_entity_poly.pdbx_strand_id
1 'polypeptide(L)'
;MKRPVLRQESVQRAAAGPAIQPENHSKRISKSLTLLTQRFVRLLQEAEHGELDLNHAFKVLAVKHIRRIYDITNVLEGIGLIGHLLTTDS
;
A
#
# COMPACT_ATOMS: atom_id res chain seq x y z
N MET A 1 -27.75 -50.96 -37.94
CA MET A 1 -26.61 -50.28 -38.62
C MET A 1 -26.51 -48.86 -38.10
N LYS A 2 -25.44 -48.52 -37.37
CA LYS A 2 -25.24 -47.20 -36.78
C LYS A 2 -24.65 -46.27 -37.85
N ARG A 3 -25.28 -45.12 -38.10
CA ARG A 3 -24.71 -44.04 -38.93
C ARG A 3 -24.08 -42.99 -37.99
N PRO A 4 -22.84 -42.53 -38.24
CA PRO A 4 -22.22 -41.49 -37.43
C PRO A 4 -22.76 -40.11 -37.86
N VAL A 5 -23.12 -39.28 -36.89
CA VAL A 5 -23.42 -37.86 -37.11
C VAL A 5 -22.19 -37.07 -36.68
N LEU A 6 -21.49 -36.47 -37.64
CA LEU A 6 -20.40 -35.53 -37.38
C LEU A 6 -21.02 -34.13 -37.24
N ARG A 7 -21.09 -33.59 -36.02
CA ARG A 7 -21.50 -32.20 -35.80
C ARG A 7 -20.26 -31.33 -35.99
N GLN A 8 -20.25 -30.50 -37.03
CA GLN A 8 -19.26 -29.44 -37.17
C GLN A 8 -19.58 -28.36 -36.12
N GLU A 9 -18.80 -28.29 -35.05
CA GLU A 9 -18.79 -27.11 -34.19
C GLU A 9 -17.95 -26.03 -34.86
N SER A 10 -18.60 -24.90 -35.11
CA SER A 10 -18.05 -23.70 -35.70
C SER A 10 -16.78 -23.25 -34.97
N VAL A 11 -15.67 -23.16 -35.71
CA VAL A 11 -14.44 -22.54 -35.27
C VAL A 11 -14.71 -21.06 -34.98
N GLN A 12 -14.90 -20.71 -33.72
CA GLN A 12 -14.73 -19.33 -33.27
C GLN A 12 -13.24 -19.10 -33.02
N ARG A 13 -12.54 -18.63 -34.06
CA ARG A 13 -11.31 -17.88 -33.88
C ARG A 13 -11.69 -16.45 -33.49
N ALA A 14 -11.40 -16.07 -32.26
CA ALA A 14 -11.05 -14.71 -31.92
C ALA A 14 -10.07 -14.74 -30.75
N ALA A 15 -8.87 -14.21 -30.98
CA ALA A 15 -7.81 -14.13 -30.02
C ALA A 15 -8.16 -13.16 -28.88
N ALA A 16 -7.89 -13.57 -27.64
CA ALA A 16 -7.55 -12.65 -26.56
C ALA A 16 -6.74 -13.45 -25.53
N GLY A 17 -5.42 -13.30 -25.54
CA GLY A 17 -4.62 -13.64 -24.37
C GLY A 17 -5.12 -12.84 -23.16
N PRO A 18 -4.84 -13.27 -21.92
CA PRO A 18 -5.31 -12.56 -20.74
C PRO A 18 -4.78 -11.13 -20.77
N ALA A 19 -5.67 -10.18 -21.06
CA ALA A 19 -5.36 -8.77 -20.94
C ALA A 19 -5.02 -8.51 -19.47
N ILE A 20 -3.76 -8.13 -19.20
CA ILE A 20 -3.35 -7.64 -17.89
C ILE A 20 -4.17 -6.37 -17.62
N GLN A 21 -5.20 -6.50 -16.78
CA GLN A 21 -6.04 -5.35 -16.42
C GLN A 21 -5.21 -4.37 -15.56
N PRO A 22 -5.13 -3.07 -15.92
CA PRO A 22 -4.31 -2.08 -15.20
C PRO A 22 -4.89 -1.68 -13.83
N GLU A 23 -6.10 -2.11 -13.49
CA GLU A 23 -6.80 -1.71 -12.24
C GLU A 23 -6.01 -2.02 -10.96
N ASN A 24 -5.19 -3.07 -10.98
CA ASN A 24 -4.43 -3.52 -9.82
C ASN A 24 -3.17 -2.67 -9.54
N HIS A 25 -2.65 -1.95 -10.53
CA HIS A 25 -1.48 -1.09 -10.34
C HIS A 25 -1.82 0.13 -9.48
N SER A 26 -2.93 0.81 -9.79
CA SER A 26 -3.39 2.01 -9.08
C SER A 26 -3.68 1.73 -7.60
N LYS A 27 -4.24 0.55 -7.29
CA LYS A 27 -4.54 0.13 -5.91
C LYS A 27 -3.29 -0.28 -5.11
N ARG A 28 -2.23 -0.72 -5.78
CA ARG A 28 -0.93 -1.01 -5.16
C ARG A 28 -0.17 0.27 -4.84
N ILE A 29 -0.17 1.25 -5.75
CA ILE A 29 0.51 2.54 -5.58
C ILE A 29 -0.08 3.33 -4.40
N SER A 30 -1.41 3.34 -4.26
CA SER A 30 -2.10 4.02 -3.15
C SER A 30 -1.82 3.44 -1.76
N LYS A 31 -1.19 2.27 -1.69
CA LYS A 31 -0.78 1.59 -0.44
C LYS A 31 0.72 1.33 -0.36
N SER A 32 1.50 1.91 -1.25
CA SER A 32 2.96 1.75 -1.26
C SER A 32 3.58 2.34 0.01
N LEU A 33 4.67 1.72 0.47
CA LEU A 33 5.44 2.25 1.59
C LEU A 33 5.91 3.67 1.29
N THR A 34 6.38 3.95 0.07
CA THR A 34 6.78 5.28 -0.39
C THR A 34 5.70 6.34 -0.17
N LEU A 35 4.44 6.07 -0.54
CA LEU A 35 3.35 7.02 -0.34
C LEU A 35 3.04 7.23 1.16
N LEU A 36 3.08 6.15 1.95
CA LEU A 36 2.89 6.25 3.40
C LEU A 36 4.02 7.05 4.06
N THR A 37 5.27 6.84 3.63
CA THR A 37 6.44 7.60 4.10
C THR A 37 6.30 9.08 3.76
N GLN A 38 5.91 9.42 2.52
CA GLN A 38 5.72 10.82 2.12
C GLN A 38 4.65 11.52 2.96
N ARG A 39 3.54 10.84 3.25
CA ARG A 39 2.49 11.39 4.11
C ARG A 39 2.90 11.47 5.57
N PHE A 40 3.63 10.47 6.07
CA PHE A 40 4.19 10.50 7.42
C PHE A 40 5.12 11.69 7.64
N VAL A 41 6.03 11.94 6.70
CA VAL A 41 6.94 13.10 6.77
C VAL A 41 6.16 14.42 6.74
N ARG A 42 5.10 14.53 5.95
CA ARG A 42 4.23 15.74 5.97
C ARG A 42 3.59 15.95 7.33
N LEU A 43 3.00 14.90 7.92
CA LEU A 43 2.41 14.99 9.26
C LEU A 43 3.45 15.42 10.31
N LEU A 44 4.69 14.92 10.20
CA LEU A 44 5.77 15.31 11.09
C LEU A 44 6.19 16.78 10.91
N GLN A 45 6.23 17.27 9.66
CA GLN A 45 6.55 18.67 9.34
C GLN A 45 5.45 19.65 9.77
N GLU A 46 4.20 19.19 9.75
CA GLU A 46 3.03 19.96 10.18
C GLU A 46 2.81 19.88 11.70
N ALA A 47 3.44 18.92 12.38
CA ALA A 47 3.31 18.74 13.82
C ALA A 47 3.99 19.88 14.59
N GLU A 48 3.34 20.31 15.66
CA GLU A 48 3.88 21.32 16.56
C GLU A 48 5.18 20.80 17.19
N HIS A 49 6.20 21.67 17.25
CA HIS A 49 7.54 21.34 17.77
C HIS A 49 8.28 20.19 17.05
N GLY A 50 7.76 19.69 15.92
CA GLY A 50 8.31 18.52 15.23
C GLY A 50 8.06 17.20 15.97
N GLU A 51 7.06 17.16 16.85
CA GLU A 51 6.69 16.00 17.65
C GLU A 51 5.41 15.35 17.12
N LEU A 52 5.54 14.17 16.50
CA LEU A 52 4.39 13.47 15.93
C LEU A 52 3.86 12.39 16.87
N ASP A 53 2.62 12.55 17.33
CA ASP A 53 1.88 11.48 18.02
C ASP A 53 1.66 10.29 17.06
N LEU A 54 2.26 9.15 17.39
CA LEU A 54 2.11 7.94 16.60
C LEU A 54 0.66 7.44 16.58
N ASN A 55 -0.12 7.62 17.65
CA ASN A 55 -1.55 7.27 17.66
C ASN A 55 -2.35 8.10 16.66
N HIS A 56 -2.02 9.38 16.53
CA HIS A 56 -2.56 10.23 15.49
C HIS A 56 -2.15 9.74 14.09
N ALA A 57 -0.85 9.48 13.86
CA ALA A 57 -0.35 8.96 12.58
C ALA A 57 -1.02 7.63 12.19
N PHE A 58 -1.30 6.74 13.15
CA PHE A 58 -2.03 5.49 12.89
C PHE A 58 -3.45 5.73 12.38
N LYS A 59 -4.18 6.65 12.99
CA LYS A 59 -5.55 7.00 12.59
C LYS A 59 -5.59 7.65 11.20
N VAL A 60 -4.59 8.47 10.86
CA VAL A 60 -4.57 9.22 9.60
C VAL A 60 -4.03 8.38 8.43
N LEU A 61 -2.99 7.58 8.66
CA LEU A 61 -2.26 6.90 7.57
C LEU A 61 -2.59 5.42 7.44
N ALA A 62 -2.98 4.77 8.53
CA ALA A 62 -2.79 3.33 8.67
C ALA A 62 -3.98 2.61 9.32
N VAL A 63 -5.22 3.12 9.16
CA VAL A 63 -6.46 2.53 9.71
C VAL A 63 -6.57 1.00 9.52
N LYS A 64 -5.89 0.42 8.51
CA LYS A 64 -5.78 -1.04 8.29
C LYS A 64 -4.33 -1.58 8.15
N HIS A 65 -3.30 -0.75 8.34
CA HIS A 65 -1.91 -1.04 8.00
C HIS A 65 -0.91 -0.61 9.08
N ILE A 66 -1.24 -0.86 10.35
CA ILE A 66 -0.43 -0.47 11.52
C ILE A 66 1.06 -0.89 11.38
N ARG A 67 1.32 -2.04 10.72
CA ARG A 67 2.67 -2.56 10.52
C ARG A 67 3.60 -1.63 9.73
N ARG A 68 3.06 -0.79 8.84
CA ARG A 68 3.84 0.09 7.96
C ARG A 68 4.41 1.31 8.66
N ILE A 69 3.75 1.81 9.71
CA ILE A 69 4.29 2.92 10.50
C ILE A 69 5.58 2.49 11.18
N TYR A 70 5.63 1.27 11.74
CA TYR A 70 6.86 0.74 12.32
C TYR A 70 7.98 0.57 11.29
N ASP A 71 7.67 0.19 10.05
CA ASP A 71 8.70 0.14 9.01
C ASP A 71 9.29 1.53 8.73
N ILE A 72 8.46 2.56 8.76
CA ILE A 72 8.90 3.95 8.57
C ILE A 72 9.72 4.41 9.79
N THR A 73 9.20 4.22 11.00
CA THR A 73 9.87 4.70 12.22
C THR A 73 11.18 4.00 12.44
N ASN A 74 11.26 2.68 12.27
CA ASN A 74 12.51 1.92 12.50
C ASN A 74 13.62 2.33 11.52
N VAL A 75 13.27 2.65 10.27
CA VAL A 75 14.26 3.13 9.29
C VAL A 75 14.72 4.53 9.68
N LEU A 76 13.79 5.46 9.94
CA LEU A 76 14.11 6.85 10.28
C LEU A 76 14.87 6.97 11.61
N GLU A 77 14.53 6.14 12.59
CA GLU A 77 15.23 6.01 13.86
C GLU A 77 16.61 5.38 13.66
N GLY A 78 16.71 4.31 12.87
CA GLY A 78 17.97 3.62 12.59
C GLY A 78 19.00 4.51 11.87
N ILE A 79 18.56 5.55 11.16
CA ILE A 79 19.44 6.58 10.55
C ILE A 79 19.54 7.87 11.39
N GLY A 80 18.87 7.95 12.54
CA GLY A 80 18.93 9.08 13.46
C GLY A 80 18.19 10.34 13.02
N LEU A 81 17.20 10.23 12.12
CA LEU A 81 16.37 11.38 11.70
C LEU A 81 15.18 11.64 12.63
N ILE A 82 14.75 10.63 13.39
CA ILE A 82 13.72 10.76 14.42
C ILE A 82 14.15 10.01 15.68
N GLY A 83 13.55 10.33 16.82
CA GLY A 83 13.79 9.63 18.07
C GLY A 83 12.55 9.62 18.95
N HIS A 84 12.60 8.82 20.01
CA HIS A 84 11.56 8.81 21.03
C HIS A 84 11.75 9.99 21.97
N LEU A 85 10.75 10.85 22.05
CA LEU A 85 10.69 11.80 23.15
C LEU A 85 10.24 11.02 24.39
N LEU A 86 11.16 10.86 25.34
CA LEU A 86 10.77 10.53 26.70
C LEU A 86 10.21 11.81 27.28
N THR A 87 8.89 11.89 27.46
CA THR A 87 8.26 12.96 28.22
C THR A 87 8.72 12.83 29.67
N THR A 88 9.85 13.44 29.99
CA THR A 88 10.28 13.66 31.37
C THR A 88 9.44 14.80 31.92
N ASP A 89 8.22 14.50 32.35
CA ASP A 89 7.44 15.44 33.14
C ASP A 89 8.07 15.58 34.53
N SER A 90 8.17 16.82 34.99
CA SER A 90 8.47 17.21 36.38
C SER A 90 7.22 17.11 37.27
#